data_AF-A0A0D5BV19-F1
#
_entry.id   AF-A0A0D5BV19-F1
#
_cell.length_a   1.000
_cell.length_b   1.000
_cell.length_c   1.000
_cell.angle_alpha   90.00
_cell.angle_beta   90.00
_cell.angle_gamma   90.00
#
_symmetry.space_group_name_H-M   'P 1'
#
loop_
_entity.id
_entity.type
_entity.pdbx_description
1 polymer ?
#
loop_
_entity_poly.entity_id
_entity_poly.type
_entity_poly.pdbx_seq_one_letter_code
_entity_poly.pdbx_strand_id
1 'polypeptide(L)'
;LIEKGASAEEVQKNKEAMLQEIYNFLAISLGTPPETFDFEYRDEEKNYHLDQNLTPQTFFEKYVGVNLHDYVSIINAPTEDKPFNKTYTVEMLGNVVGGKEVKYLNVEMAAFKKLAAAQLEQGESVWFGCDVGQSSTRDTGIMALDVYDMNDLFDIDFTMTKAERLDFGESLMTHAMVLTGVDIVDGQTT
;
A
#
# COMPACT_ATOMS: atom_id res chain seq x y z
N LEU A 1 21.44 -25.48 -7.62
CA LEU A 1 21.94 -26.21 -6.44
C LEU A 1 20.99 -27.34 -6.07
N ILE A 2 19.72 -27.02 -5.82
CA ILE A 2 18.68 -28.01 -5.46
C ILE A 2 18.52 -29.10 -6.53
N GLU A 3 18.38 -28.74 -7.81
CA GLU A 3 18.29 -29.71 -8.92
C GLU A 3 19.54 -30.61 -9.05
N LYS A 4 20.69 -30.14 -8.55
CA LYS A 4 21.96 -30.88 -8.55
C LYS A 4 22.15 -31.75 -7.30
N GLY A 5 21.13 -31.87 -6.44
CA GLY A 5 21.16 -32.71 -5.24
C GLY A 5 21.96 -32.15 -4.07
N ALA A 6 22.19 -30.83 -4.02
CA ALA A 6 22.85 -30.19 -2.88
C ALA A 6 22.03 -30.37 -1.58
N SER A 7 22.72 -30.49 -0.44
CA SER A 7 22.06 -30.62 0.86
C SER A 7 21.37 -29.31 1.28
N ALA A 8 20.40 -29.40 2.20
CA ALA A 8 19.74 -28.22 2.74
C ALA A 8 20.72 -27.24 3.41
N GLU A 9 21.75 -27.77 4.07
CA GLU A 9 22.82 -26.97 4.69
C GLU A 9 23.65 -26.24 3.63
N GLU A 10 24.00 -26.90 2.53
CA GLU A 10 24.72 -26.27 1.42
C GLU A 10 23.89 -25.15 0.79
N VAL A 11 22.60 -25.38 0.57
CA VAL A 11 21.67 -24.36 0.05
C VAL A 11 21.58 -23.18 1.00
N GLN A 12 21.42 -23.41 2.30
CA GLN A 12 21.33 -22.37 3.32
C GLN A 12 22.62 -21.53 3.38
N LYS A 13 23.79 -22.18 3.38
CA LYS A 13 25.09 -21.49 3.37
C LYS A 13 25.25 -20.58 2.15
N ASN A 14 24.84 -21.05 0.97
CA ASN A 14 24.88 -20.23 -0.25
C ASN A 14 23.91 -19.05 -0.16
N LYS A 15 22.71 -19.26 0.39
CA LYS A 15 21.72 -18.19 0.61
C LYS A 15 22.28 -17.09 1.53
N GLU A 16 22.94 -17.47 2.62
CA GLU A 16 23.54 -16.52 3.56
C GLU A 16 24.67 -15.71 2.93
N ALA A 17 25.52 -16.33 2.10
CA ALA A 17 26.55 -15.62 1.35
C ALA A 17 25.95 -14.57 0.40
N MET A 18 24.88 -14.94 -0.34
CA MET A 18 24.17 -14.00 -1.21
C MET A 18 23.50 -12.87 -0.42
N LEU A 19 22.89 -13.17 0.73
CA LEU A 19 22.29 -12.15 1.59
C LEU A 19 23.32 -11.17 2.15
N GLN A 20 24.53 -11.63 2.45
CA GLN A 20 25.63 -10.74 2.87
C GLN A 20 26.02 -9.75 1.77
N GLU A 21 26.10 -10.20 0.51
CA GLU A 21 26.36 -9.32 -0.64
C GLU A 21 25.26 -8.28 -0.82
N ILE A 22 23.99 -8.71 -0.73
CA ILE A 22 22.83 -7.82 -0.78
C ILE A 22 22.88 -6.79 0.35
N TYR A 23 23.14 -7.23 1.59
CA TYR A 23 23.24 -6.33 2.73
C TYR A 23 24.35 -5.30 2.54
N ASN A 24 25.54 -5.72 2.10
CA ASN A 24 26.66 -4.82 1.85
C ASN A 24 26.30 -3.76 0.79
N PHE A 25 25.68 -4.18 -0.32
CA PHE A 25 25.23 -3.26 -1.36
C PHE A 25 24.22 -2.23 -0.83
N LEU A 26 23.22 -2.67 -0.07
CA LEU A 26 22.20 -1.80 0.51
C LEU A 26 22.80 -0.85 1.55
N ALA A 27 23.64 -1.34 2.46
CA ALA A 27 24.27 -0.52 3.50
C ALA A 27 25.21 0.54 2.91
N ILE A 28 25.95 0.23 1.83
CA ILE A 28 26.76 1.22 1.11
C ILE A 28 25.87 2.27 0.45
N SER A 29 24.73 1.86 -0.11
CA SER A 29 23.86 2.75 -0.89
C SER A 29 22.94 3.63 -0.03
N LEU A 30 22.50 3.11 1.12
CA LEU A 30 21.44 3.70 1.95
C LEU A 30 21.92 4.09 3.37
N GLY A 31 23.11 3.64 3.77
CA GLY A 31 23.59 3.68 5.15
C GLY A 31 23.19 2.45 5.95
N THR A 32 23.85 2.26 7.10
CA THR A 32 23.53 1.19 8.05
C THR A 32 22.33 1.59 8.91
N PRO A 33 21.24 0.80 8.98
CA PRO A 33 20.12 1.10 9.86
C PRO A 33 20.55 1.22 11.33
N PRO A 34 20.08 2.24 12.08
CA PRO A 34 20.46 2.41 13.48
C PRO A 34 19.84 1.33 14.36
N GLU A 35 20.65 0.74 15.24
CA GLU A 35 20.16 -0.16 16.30
C GLU A 35 19.61 0.62 17.48
N THR A 36 20.26 1.75 17.81
CA THR A 36 19.83 2.70 18.83
C THR A 36 19.99 4.15 18.36
N PHE A 37 19.19 5.06 18.91
CA PHE A 37 19.27 6.50 18.67
C PHE A 37 18.67 7.32 19.82
N ASP A 38 19.03 8.60 19.87
CA ASP A 38 18.40 9.60 20.73
C ASP A 38 17.44 10.44 19.87
N PHE A 39 16.25 10.72 20.39
CA PHE A 39 15.23 11.55 19.73
C PHE A 39 15.13 12.90 20.42
N GLU A 40 15.55 13.95 19.71
CA GLU A 40 15.53 15.34 20.16
C GLU A 40 14.58 16.17 19.31
N TYR A 41 13.68 16.91 19.95
CA TYR A 41 12.76 17.81 19.24
C TYR A 41 12.34 19.00 20.10
N ARG A 42 11.71 19.98 19.47
CA ARG A 42 10.95 21.02 20.15
C ARG A 42 9.48 20.92 19.77
N ASP A 43 8.60 21.03 20.75
CA ASP A 43 7.15 21.03 20.53
C ASP A 43 6.66 22.38 19.98
N GLU A 44 5.35 22.49 19.74
CA GLU A 44 4.70 23.71 19.23
C GLU A 44 4.83 24.87 20.24
N GLU A 45 4.91 24.56 21.53
CA GLU A 45 5.17 25.51 22.62
C GLU A 45 6.66 25.89 22.76
N LYS A 46 7.53 25.34 21.90
CA LYS A 46 8.98 25.56 21.84
C LYS A 46 9.77 24.96 22.99
N ASN A 47 9.21 24.07 23.80
CA ASN A 47 9.94 23.35 24.83
C ASN A 47 10.86 22.30 24.19
N TYR A 48 12.03 22.09 24.77
CA TYR A 48 12.98 21.08 24.30
C TYR A 48 12.70 19.73 24.97
N HIS A 49 12.72 18.67 24.16
CA HIS A 49 12.54 17.28 24.57
C HIS A 49 13.74 16.45 24.10
N LEU A 50 14.17 15.53 24.94
CA LEU A 50 15.23 14.56 24.66
C LEU A 50 14.80 13.20 25.22
N ASP A 51 14.76 12.20 24.36
CA ASP A 51 14.46 10.82 24.72
C ASP A 51 15.58 9.90 24.20
N GLN A 52 16.33 9.30 25.13
CA GLN A 52 17.61 8.67 24.81
C GLN A 52 17.53 7.15 24.78
N ASN A 53 18.46 6.55 24.05
CA ASN A 53 18.66 5.10 23.96
C ASN A 53 17.42 4.35 23.44
N LEU A 54 16.71 4.96 22.49
CA LEU A 54 15.60 4.31 21.80
C LEU A 54 16.11 3.31 20.78
N THR A 55 15.36 2.24 20.59
CA THR A 55 15.45 1.36 19.41
C THR A 55 14.31 1.70 18.45
N PRO A 56 14.38 1.35 17.15
CA PRO A 56 13.25 1.53 16.24
C PRO A 56 11.95 0.88 16.73
N GLN A 57 12.04 -0.26 17.42
CA GLN A 57 10.88 -0.96 17.99
C GLN A 57 10.26 -0.19 19.17
N THR A 58 11.08 0.24 20.13
CA THR A 58 10.60 0.99 21.30
C THR A 58 10.09 2.39 20.92
N PHE A 59 10.68 3.02 19.89
CA PHE A 59 10.16 4.25 19.30
C PHE A 59 8.77 4.05 18.69
N PHE A 60 8.59 2.98 17.89
CA PHE A 60 7.28 2.65 17.32
C PHE A 60 6.24 2.42 18.43
N GLU A 61 6.56 1.63 19.45
CA GLU A 61 5.67 1.35 20.57
C GLU A 61 5.29 2.61 21.36
N LYS A 62 6.25 3.52 21.61
CA LYS A 62 6.06 4.71 22.44
C LYS A 62 5.35 5.87 21.71
N TYR A 63 5.71 6.13 20.45
CA TYR A 63 5.29 7.34 19.74
C TYR A 63 4.26 7.08 18.64
N VAL A 64 4.25 5.88 18.06
CA VAL A 64 3.26 5.51 17.03
C VAL A 64 2.14 4.71 17.68
N GLY A 65 2.46 3.64 18.40
CA GLY A 65 1.51 2.88 19.23
C GLY A 65 0.39 2.17 18.46
N VAL A 66 0.42 2.22 17.12
CA VAL A 66 -0.63 1.66 16.26
C VAL A 66 -0.52 0.14 16.24
N ASN A 67 -1.61 -0.53 16.58
CA ASN A 67 -1.70 -1.97 16.43
C ASN A 67 -1.98 -2.35 14.97
N LEU A 68 -0.94 -2.76 14.25
CA LEU A 68 -1.03 -3.15 12.84
C LEU A 68 -1.95 -4.38 12.59
N HIS A 69 -2.36 -5.10 13.63
CA HIS A 69 -3.33 -6.19 13.51
C HIS A 69 -4.78 -5.72 13.37
N ASP A 70 -5.08 -4.46 13.71
CA ASP A 70 -6.42 -3.89 13.63
C ASP A 70 -6.80 -3.49 12.19
N TYR A 71 -5.83 -3.50 11.26
CA TYR A 71 -6.03 -3.14 9.86
C TYR A 71 -6.31 -4.34 8.97
N VAL A 72 -7.28 -4.16 8.06
CA VAL A 72 -7.65 -5.11 7.02
C VAL A 72 -7.49 -4.43 5.65
N SER A 73 -6.80 -5.08 4.72
CA SER A 73 -6.74 -4.59 3.35
C SER A 73 -8.01 -4.97 2.61
N ILE A 74 -8.69 -3.96 2.06
CA ILE A 74 -9.94 -4.11 1.33
C ILE A 74 -9.64 -3.78 -0.13
N ILE A 75 -10.19 -4.57 -1.04
CA ILE A 75 -10.09 -4.35 -2.49
C ILE A 75 -11.48 -4.28 -3.10
N ASN A 76 -11.55 -3.70 -4.29
CA ASN A 76 -12.70 -3.82 -5.18
C ASN A 76 -12.19 -4.26 -6.56
N ALA A 77 -12.26 -5.56 -6.82
CA ALA A 77 -11.93 -6.19 -8.09
C ALA A 77 -13.16 -6.94 -8.60
N PRO A 78 -13.99 -6.33 -9.48
CA PRO A 78 -15.28 -6.88 -9.90
C PRO A 78 -15.17 -7.95 -11.00
N THR A 79 -14.05 -8.66 -11.08
CA THR A 79 -13.82 -9.72 -12.08
C THR A 79 -14.54 -11.01 -11.64
N GLU A 80 -14.99 -11.84 -12.59
CA GLU A 80 -15.81 -13.02 -12.29
C GLU A 80 -15.13 -14.04 -11.36
N ASP A 81 -13.81 -14.17 -11.45
CA ASP A 81 -12.99 -15.05 -10.61
C ASP A 81 -12.85 -14.57 -9.16
N LYS A 82 -13.24 -13.32 -8.87
CA LYS A 82 -13.12 -12.70 -7.53
C LYS A 82 -14.49 -12.35 -6.91
N PRO A 83 -15.37 -13.32 -6.59
CA PRO A 83 -16.60 -13.04 -5.87
C PRO A 83 -16.40 -12.20 -4.60
N PHE A 84 -17.30 -11.24 -4.38
CA PHE A 84 -17.26 -10.40 -3.18
C PHE A 84 -17.49 -11.18 -1.88
N ASN A 85 -17.09 -10.59 -0.75
CA ASN A 85 -17.12 -11.17 0.59
C ASN A 85 -16.26 -12.44 0.72
N LYS A 86 -15.19 -12.52 -0.07
CA LYS A 86 -14.15 -13.54 -0.01
C LYS A 86 -12.79 -12.88 0.19
N THR A 87 -11.87 -13.66 0.74
CA THR A 87 -10.50 -13.20 0.96
C THR A 87 -9.56 -13.83 -0.05
N TYR A 88 -8.60 -13.03 -0.52
CA TYR A 88 -7.63 -13.41 -1.54
C TYR A 88 -6.21 -13.15 -1.05
N THR A 89 -5.28 -13.96 -1.51
CA THR A 89 -3.83 -13.72 -1.46
C THR A 89 -3.27 -13.92 -2.87
N VAL A 90 -2.04 -13.49 -3.09
CA VAL A 90 -1.35 -13.66 -4.39
C VAL A 90 -0.15 -14.55 -4.16
N GLU A 91 -0.06 -15.64 -4.91
CA GLU A 91 1.04 -16.58 -4.80
C GLU A 91 2.38 -15.87 -5.03
N MET A 92 3.38 -16.19 -4.20
CA MET A 92 4.73 -15.58 -4.22
C MET A 92 4.78 -14.07 -3.90
N LEU A 93 3.66 -13.41 -3.58
CA LEU A 93 3.65 -12.02 -3.14
C LEU A 93 3.95 -11.92 -1.64
N GLY A 94 5.11 -11.37 -1.30
CA GLY A 94 5.51 -11.09 0.07
C GLY A 94 6.95 -10.57 0.13
N ASN A 95 7.36 -10.09 1.30
CA ASN A 95 8.70 -9.54 1.52
C ASN A 95 9.42 -10.11 2.75
N VAL A 96 8.69 -10.58 3.77
CA VAL A 96 9.26 -11.19 4.97
C VAL A 96 8.89 -12.68 5.01
N VAL A 97 9.90 -13.55 4.89
CA VAL A 97 9.71 -15.01 4.95
C VAL A 97 9.17 -15.41 6.33
N GLY A 98 8.04 -16.12 6.35
CA GLY A 98 7.34 -16.49 7.60
C GLY A 98 6.57 -15.35 8.26
N GLY A 99 6.51 -14.18 7.61
CA GLY A 99 5.70 -13.04 8.07
C GLY A 99 4.21 -13.20 7.75
N LYS A 100 3.44 -12.14 8.06
CA LYS A 100 2.01 -12.07 7.72
C LYS A 100 1.84 -12.05 6.20
N GLU A 101 1.06 -12.98 5.68
CA GLU A 101 0.70 -13.02 4.26
C GLU A 101 -0.12 -11.79 3.84
N VAL A 102 0.02 -11.39 2.58
CA VAL A 102 -0.86 -10.39 1.98
C VAL A 102 -2.27 -10.96 1.92
N LYS A 103 -3.25 -10.24 2.45
CA LYS A 103 -4.64 -10.70 2.48
C LYS A 103 -5.58 -9.56 2.16
N TYR A 104 -6.37 -9.76 1.11
CA TYR A 104 -7.36 -8.81 0.61
C TYR A 104 -8.77 -9.31 0.87
N LEU A 105 -9.66 -8.47 1.39
CA LEU A 105 -11.10 -8.71 1.40
C LEU A 105 -11.72 -8.00 0.19
N ASN A 106 -12.31 -8.75 -0.75
CA ASN A 106 -12.98 -8.13 -1.89
C ASN A 106 -14.40 -7.72 -1.52
N VAL A 107 -14.77 -6.45 -1.74
CA VAL A 107 -16.10 -5.92 -1.44
C VAL A 107 -16.65 -5.08 -2.60
N GLU A 108 -17.97 -4.92 -2.60
CA GLU A 108 -18.69 -4.04 -3.51
C GLU A 108 -18.24 -2.58 -3.34
N MET A 109 -18.26 -1.80 -4.44
CA MET A 109 -17.77 -0.42 -4.44
C MET A 109 -18.51 0.47 -3.42
N ALA A 110 -19.80 0.24 -3.22
CA ALA A 110 -20.58 0.98 -2.21
C ALA A 110 -20.07 0.73 -0.78
N ALA A 111 -19.76 -0.52 -0.44
CA ALA A 111 -19.16 -0.86 0.86
C ALA A 111 -17.73 -0.32 0.97
N PHE A 112 -16.94 -0.42 -0.11
CA PHE A 112 -15.58 0.09 -0.19
C PHE A 112 -15.51 1.59 0.17
N LYS A 113 -16.32 2.43 -0.51
CA LYS A 113 -16.40 3.88 -0.25
C LYS A 113 -16.91 4.18 1.15
N LYS A 114 -17.94 3.45 1.61
CA LYS A 114 -18.52 3.64 2.95
C LYS A 114 -17.50 3.40 4.07
N LEU A 115 -16.66 2.37 3.93
CA LEU A 115 -15.62 2.06 4.93
C LEU A 115 -14.55 3.15 4.97
N ALA A 116 -14.11 3.64 3.82
CA ALA A 116 -13.16 4.76 3.76
C ALA A 116 -13.74 6.03 4.41
N ALA A 117 -14.98 6.39 4.07
CA ALA A 117 -15.65 7.54 4.68
C ALA A 117 -15.80 7.38 6.19
N ALA A 118 -16.20 6.20 6.68
CA ALA A 118 -16.34 5.94 8.11
C ALA A 118 -15.02 6.07 8.88
N GLN A 119 -13.88 5.69 8.28
CA GLN A 119 -12.56 5.88 8.89
C GLN A 119 -12.17 7.37 8.92
N LEU A 120 -12.44 8.11 7.83
CA LEU A 120 -12.22 9.56 7.77
C LEU A 120 -13.09 10.32 8.80
N GLU A 121 -14.35 9.94 8.98
CA GLU A 121 -15.26 10.51 9.98
C GLU A 121 -14.77 10.28 11.43
N GLN A 122 -13.96 9.24 11.64
CA GLN A 122 -13.30 8.98 12.93
C GLN A 122 -11.99 9.75 13.10
N GLY A 123 -11.61 10.59 12.14
CA GLY A 123 -10.39 11.40 12.16
C GLY A 123 -9.14 10.64 11.70
N GLU A 124 -9.31 9.46 11.11
CA GLU A 124 -8.19 8.64 10.63
C GLU A 124 -8.07 8.73 9.10
N SER A 125 -6.88 9.09 8.61
CA SER A 125 -6.58 9.06 7.18
C SER A 125 -6.59 7.63 6.62
N VAL A 126 -6.88 7.46 5.33
CA VAL A 126 -7.02 6.14 4.70
C VAL A 126 -5.95 5.94 3.64
N TRP A 127 -5.08 4.95 3.83
CA TRP A 127 -4.20 4.47 2.76
C TRP A 127 -5.04 3.81 1.67
N PHE A 128 -4.79 4.15 0.41
CA PHE A 128 -5.45 3.49 -0.72
C PHE A 128 -4.51 3.33 -1.92
N GLY A 129 -4.77 2.28 -2.70
CA GLY A 129 -4.12 2.05 -3.98
C GLY A 129 -5.06 2.32 -5.14
N CYS A 130 -4.56 2.94 -6.21
CA CYS A 130 -5.32 3.19 -7.43
C CYS A 130 -4.42 3.15 -8.68
N ASP A 131 -5.06 3.27 -9.84
CA ASP A 131 -4.36 3.55 -11.09
C ASP A 131 -4.27 5.07 -11.29
N VAL A 132 -3.19 5.69 -10.81
CA VAL A 132 -3.10 7.16 -10.73
C VAL A 132 -2.93 7.83 -12.11
N GLY A 133 -2.54 7.07 -13.14
CA GLY A 133 -2.37 7.57 -14.50
C GLY A 133 -3.68 7.68 -15.28
N GLN A 134 -4.72 6.97 -14.84
CA GLN A 134 -6.01 6.93 -15.52
C GLN A 134 -6.82 8.21 -15.23
N SER A 135 -7.18 8.95 -16.29
CA SER A 135 -8.02 10.17 -16.21
C SER A 135 -7.56 11.16 -15.13
N SER A 136 -6.28 11.52 -15.20
CA SER A 136 -5.58 12.30 -14.17
C SER A 136 -4.73 13.41 -14.80
N THR A 137 -4.64 14.54 -14.10
CA THR A 137 -3.79 15.68 -14.47
C THR A 137 -2.80 15.98 -13.35
N ARG A 138 -1.50 15.94 -13.64
CA ARG A 138 -0.45 16.07 -12.62
C ARG A 138 -0.22 17.51 -12.15
N ASP A 139 -0.44 18.47 -13.04
CA ASP A 139 -0.24 19.89 -12.80
C ASP A 139 -1.33 20.50 -11.93
N THR A 140 -2.59 20.11 -12.14
CA THR A 140 -3.72 20.57 -11.31
C THR A 140 -4.08 19.61 -10.18
N GLY A 141 -3.64 18.35 -10.24
CA GLY A 141 -3.92 17.32 -9.25
C GLY A 141 -5.35 16.75 -9.31
N ILE A 142 -6.07 16.95 -10.42
CA ILE A 142 -7.44 16.49 -10.58
C ILE A 142 -7.45 15.06 -11.13
N MET A 143 -8.19 14.18 -10.46
CA MET A 143 -8.51 12.82 -10.90
C MET A 143 -10.02 12.69 -11.09
N ALA A 144 -10.47 12.77 -12.34
CA ALA A 144 -11.89 12.77 -12.70
C ALA A 144 -12.11 12.08 -14.05
N LEU A 145 -13.18 11.29 -14.18
CA LEU A 145 -13.43 10.48 -15.37
C LEU A 145 -13.67 11.31 -16.65
N ASP A 146 -14.04 12.57 -16.49
CA ASP A 146 -14.37 13.55 -17.52
C ASP A 146 -13.29 14.62 -17.71
N VAL A 147 -12.10 14.44 -17.12
CA VAL A 147 -10.99 15.39 -17.27
C VAL A 147 -10.48 15.48 -18.72
N TYR A 148 -10.69 14.42 -19.52
CA TYR A 148 -10.42 14.39 -20.95
C TYR A 148 -11.63 13.83 -21.70
N ASP A 149 -11.98 14.45 -22.82
CA ASP A 149 -13.03 13.96 -23.72
C ASP A 149 -12.43 13.24 -24.93
N MET A 150 -11.89 12.04 -24.71
CA MET A 150 -11.17 11.27 -25.73
C MET A 150 -12.11 10.66 -26.78
N ASN A 151 -13.33 10.30 -26.37
CA ASN A 151 -14.31 9.72 -27.28
C ASN A 151 -14.70 10.75 -28.34
N ASP A 152 -15.08 11.98 -27.94
CA ASP A 152 -15.48 13.02 -28.88
C ASP A 152 -14.29 13.53 -29.71
N LEU A 153 -13.09 13.58 -29.13
CA LEU A 153 -11.88 14.00 -29.84
C LEU A 153 -11.54 13.09 -31.03
N PHE A 154 -11.72 11.77 -30.88
CA PHE A 154 -11.32 10.78 -31.88
C PHE A 154 -12.49 10.13 -32.63
N ASP A 155 -13.75 10.40 -32.23
CA ASP A 155 -14.96 9.74 -32.75
C ASP A 155 -14.90 8.20 -32.60
N ILE A 156 -14.40 7.74 -31.44
CA ILE A 156 -14.22 6.31 -31.10
C ILE A 156 -14.70 6.08 -29.65
N ASP A 157 -15.44 5.00 -29.41
CA ASP A 157 -15.84 4.60 -28.05
C ASP A 157 -14.73 3.79 -27.36
N PHE A 158 -14.09 4.40 -26.36
CA PHE A 158 -13.07 3.76 -25.51
C PHE A 158 -13.66 3.16 -24.21
N THR A 159 -14.98 3.07 -24.08
CA THR A 159 -15.62 2.62 -22.83
C THR A 159 -15.30 1.16 -22.53
N MET A 160 -14.75 0.94 -21.33
CA MET A 160 -14.58 -0.38 -20.74
C MET A 160 -15.02 -0.36 -19.28
N THR A 161 -15.68 -1.41 -18.84
CA THR A 161 -15.98 -1.65 -17.42
C THR A 161 -14.70 -1.87 -16.62
N LYS A 162 -14.77 -1.70 -15.29
CA LYS A 162 -13.63 -1.95 -14.41
C LYS A 162 -13.13 -3.41 -14.50
N ALA A 163 -14.03 -4.37 -14.69
CA ALA A 163 -13.68 -5.78 -14.82
C ALA A 163 -12.90 -6.04 -16.12
N GLU A 164 -13.40 -5.56 -17.26
CA GLU A 164 -12.71 -5.70 -18.55
C GLU A 164 -11.32 -5.05 -18.52
N ARG A 165 -11.17 -3.87 -17.91
CA ARG A 165 -9.86 -3.22 -17.81
C ARG A 165 -8.85 -4.05 -17.01
N LEU A 166 -9.30 -4.73 -15.95
CA LEU A 166 -8.44 -5.62 -15.16
C LEU A 166 -8.08 -6.90 -15.92
N ASP A 167 -9.08 -7.56 -16.53
CA ASP A 167 -8.89 -8.85 -17.20
C ASP A 167 -8.07 -8.72 -18.50
N PHE A 168 -8.18 -7.59 -19.21
CA PHE A 168 -7.46 -7.33 -20.44
C PHE A 168 -6.18 -6.51 -20.26
N GLY A 169 -5.80 -6.20 -19.01
CA GLY A 169 -4.51 -5.57 -18.68
C GLY A 169 -4.41 -4.07 -18.99
N GLU A 170 -5.53 -3.37 -19.16
CA GLU A 170 -5.58 -1.92 -19.38
C GLU A 170 -5.40 -1.13 -18.07
N SER A 171 -5.83 -1.67 -16.93
CA SER A 171 -5.69 -0.99 -15.65
C SER A 171 -5.37 -1.95 -14.51
N LEU A 172 -4.58 -1.46 -13.54
CA LEU A 172 -4.22 -2.15 -12.30
C LEU A 172 -3.78 -1.14 -11.23
N MET A 173 -3.58 -1.58 -9.99
CA MET A 173 -3.05 -0.69 -8.95
C MET A 173 -1.59 -0.33 -9.24
N THR A 174 -1.33 0.93 -9.60
CA THR A 174 0.01 1.41 -9.95
C THR A 174 0.63 2.30 -8.88
N HIS A 175 -0.19 2.89 -8.01
CA HIS A 175 0.28 3.86 -7.02
C HIS A 175 -0.51 3.81 -5.72
N ALA A 176 0.14 4.23 -4.63
CA ALA A 176 -0.44 4.30 -3.30
C ALA A 176 -0.45 5.75 -2.80
N MET A 177 -1.57 6.19 -2.25
CA MET A 177 -1.80 7.53 -1.72
C MET A 177 -2.60 7.47 -0.42
N VAL A 178 -2.94 8.64 0.13
CA VAL A 178 -3.69 8.77 1.38
C VAL A 178 -4.88 9.70 1.18
N LEU A 179 -6.08 9.22 1.50
CA LEU A 179 -7.26 10.07 1.62
C LEU A 179 -7.22 10.77 2.99
N THR A 180 -7.46 12.07 2.99
CA THR A 180 -7.47 12.91 4.19
C THR A 180 -8.78 13.69 4.36
N GLY A 181 -9.72 13.53 3.44
CA GLY A 181 -11.03 14.17 3.47
C GLY A 181 -11.97 13.58 2.44
N VAL A 182 -13.27 13.84 2.62
CA VAL A 182 -14.34 13.43 1.70
C VAL A 182 -15.46 14.46 1.78
N ASP A 183 -16.08 14.78 0.64
CA ASP A 183 -17.30 15.59 0.59
C ASP A 183 -18.54 14.69 0.61
N ILE A 184 -19.55 15.08 1.39
CA ILE A 184 -20.77 14.30 1.61
C ILE A 184 -21.98 15.19 1.36
N VAL A 185 -22.71 14.91 0.29
CA VAL A 185 -23.93 15.61 -0.10
C VAL A 185 -25.12 14.68 0.09
N ASP A 186 -26.14 15.11 0.84
CA ASP A 186 -27.35 14.33 1.15
C ASP A 186 -27.06 12.91 1.71
N GLY A 187 -25.98 12.78 2.49
CA GLY A 187 -25.57 11.51 3.10
C GLY A 187 -24.88 10.54 2.13
N GLN A 188 -24.48 10.99 0.94
CA GLN A 188 -23.71 10.22 -0.02
C GLN A 188 -22.34 10.85 -0.27
N THR A 189 -21.31 10.01 -0.33
CA THR A 189 -19.97 10.44 -0.76
C THR A 189 -20.03 10.80 -2.24
N THR A 190 -19.63 12.02 -2.59
CA THR A 190 -19.57 12.49 -3.98
C THR A 190 -18.17 12.30 -4.56
#